data_AF-A0A2N5FRX6-F1
#
_entry.id   AF-A0A2N5FRX6-F1
#
_cell.length_a   1.000
_cell.length_b   1.000
_cell.length_c   1.000
_cell.angle_alpha   90.00
_cell.angle_beta   90.00
_cell.angle_gamma   90.00
#
_symmetry.space_group_name_H-M   'P 1'
#
loop_
_entity.id
_entity.type
_entity.pdbx_description
1 polymer ?
#
loop_
_entity_poly.entity_id
_entity_poly.type
_entity_poly.pdbx_seq_one_letter_code
_entity_poly.pdbx_strand_id
1 'polypeptide(L)'
;MNKKRLFLLSGLIITITVGIGLYWLYFSKPDGLPDDKKLIDYMNRYHSDMQASDIKAIIPVDEEHVFVPFVRKGGEYGASFWTWRKRDWELDYISSAGEPKIWRIDPDDPSSFRIAWSFSPDSGLEKIRYYLMRDRDFFVSGGKETYLPKVQMEHETMLDEGSYGMMELPEEWKSVAGSLADSAKKSQPDWFSFPVLGIHFGWIGYDENGKTFIPDVGDSFGTGGSNIDYMQMLGENDIEQPGRKE
;
A
#
# COMPACT_ATOMS: atom_id res chain seq x y z
N MET A 1 -36.16 -39.36 -27.37
CA MET A 1 -35.90 -38.43 -26.26
C MET A 1 -36.74 -37.16 -26.47
N ASN A 2 -37.55 -36.73 -25.49
CA ASN A 2 -38.45 -35.59 -25.67
C ASN A 2 -37.66 -34.29 -25.90
N LYS A 3 -38.03 -33.50 -26.91
CA LYS A 3 -37.35 -32.23 -27.27
C LYS A 3 -37.17 -31.29 -26.06
N LYS A 4 -38.12 -31.30 -25.12
CA LYS A 4 -38.03 -30.57 -23.84
C LYS A 4 -36.90 -31.07 -22.93
N ARG A 5 -36.66 -32.39 -22.85
CA ARG A 5 -35.54 -32.95 -22.08
C ARG A 5 -34.19 -32.65 -22.74
N LEU A 6 -34.13 -32.64 -24.07
CA LEU A 6 -32.90 -32.28 -24.79
C LEU A 6 -32.54 -30.80 -24.57
N PHE A 7 -33.52 -29.89 -24.62
CA PHE A 7 -33.32 -28.47 -24.31
C PHE A 7 -32.88 -28.22 -22.86
N LEU A 8 -33.46 -28.95 -21.90
CA LEU A 8 -33.05 -28.86 -20.50
C LEU A 8 -31.62 -29.39 -20.27
N LEU A 9 -31.25 -30.49 -20.94
CA LEU A 9 -29.89 -31.04 -20.89
C LEU A 9 -28.88 -30.09 -21.52
N SER A 10 -29.19 -29.49 -22.67
CA SER A 10 -28.29 -28.50 -23.30
C SER A 10 -28.14 -27.24 -22.44
N GLY A 11 -29.23 -26.76 -21.83
CA GLY A 11 -29.19 -25.62 -20.92
C GLY A 11 -28.31 -25.90 -19.70
N LEU A 12 -28.45 -27.08 -19.09
CA LEU A 12 -27.62 -27.50 -17.95
C LEU A 12 -26.14 -27.58 -18.31
N ILE A 13 -25.80 -28.14 -19.48
CA ILE A 13 -24.41 -28.22 -19.95
C ILE A 13 -23.82 -26.81 -20.12
N ILE A 14 -24.54 -25.89 -20.75
CA ILE A 14 -24.08 -24.51 -20.94
C ILE A 14 -23.84 -23.84 -19.58
N THR A 15 -24.76 -23.96 -18.63
CA THR A 15 -24.60 -23.39 -17.28
C THR A 15 -23.37 -23.97 -16.58
N ILE A 16 -23.15 -25.28 -16.65
CA ILE A 16 -21.97 -25.93 -16.06
C ILE A 16 -20.69 -25.43 -16.72
N THR A 17 -20.63 -25.36 -18.06
CA THR A 17 -19.44 -24.88 -18.77
C THR A 17 -19.11 -23.43 -18.45
N VAL A 18 -20.13 -22.55 -18.40
CA VAL A 18 -19.93 -21.16 -17.99
C VAL A 18 -19.48 -21.07 -16.54
N GLY A 19 -20.07 -21.87 -15.64
CA GLY A 19 -19.66 -21.93 -14.24
C GLY A 19 -18.21 -22.37 -14.06
N ILE A 20 -17.76 -23.40 -14.78
CA ILE A 20 -16.36 -23.84 -14.77
C ILE A 20 -15.44 -22.76 -15.34
N GLY A 21 -15.83 -22.12 -16.45
CA GLY A 21 -15.04 -21.05 -17.07
C GLY A 21 -14.86 -19.84 -16.14
N LEU A 22 -15.94 -19.42 -15.47
CA LEU A 22 -15.88 -18.36 -14.46
C LEU A 22 -15.06 -18.78 -13.24
N TYR A 23 -15.26 -20.00 -12.75
CA TYR A 23 -14.48 -20.51 -11.61
C TYR A 23 -12.98 -20.49 -11.94
N TRP A 24 -12.61 -21.00 -13.11
CA TRP A 24 -11.21 -21.00 -13.53
C TRP A 24 -10.65 -19.58 -13.76
N LEU A 25 -11.45 -18.64 -14.26
CA LEU A 25 -11.01 -17.26 -14.46
C LEU A 25 -10.75 -16.52 -13.15
N TYR A 26 -11.55 -16.75 -12.10
CA TYR A 26 -11.47 -15.99 -10.85
C TYR A 26 -10.68 -16.69 -9.74
N PHE A 27 -10.57 -18.01 -9.76
CA PHE A 27 -9.90 -18.80 -8.71
C PHE A 27 -8.63 -19.51 -9.20
N SER A 28 -8.05 -19.03 -10.31
CA SER A 28 -6.72 -19.48 -10.74
C SER A 28 -5.67 -18.95 -9.77
N LYS A 29 -4.81 -19.85 -9.29
CA LYS A 29 -3.67 -19.47 -8.47
C LYS A 29 -2.68 -18.61 -9.27
N PRO A 30 -1.94 -17.72 -8.60
CA PRO A 30 -0.83 -16.99 -9.18
C PRO A 30 0.16 -17.91 -9.88
N ASP A 31 0.42 -17.61 -11.15
CA ASP A 31 1.62 -18.10 -11.82
C ASP A 31 2.83 -17.26 -11.35
N GLY A 32 4.04 -17.75 -11.58
CA GLY A 32 5.25 -17.01 -11.24
C GLY A 32 5.26 -15.61 -11.88
N LEU A 33 5.75 -14.61 -11.14
CA LEU A 33 5.90 -13.24 -11.63
C LEU A 33 6.69 -13.24 -12.96
N PRO A 34 6.34 -12.35 -13.92
CA PRO A 34 7.12 -12.19 -15.14
C PRO A 34 8.60 -11.90 -14.85
N ASP A 35 9.47 -12.25 -15.80
CA ASP A 35 10.89 -11.90 -15.73
C ASP A 35 11.10 -10.38 -15.74
N ASP A 36 12.27 -9.94 -15.23
CA ASP A 36 12.64 -8.53 -15.08
C ASP A 36 12.44 -7.73 -16.37
N LYS A 37 12.80 -8.30 -17.53
CA LYS A 37 12.65 -7.62 -18.81
C LYS A 37 11.18 -7.34 -19.13
N LYS A 38 10.30 -8.32 -18.90
CA LYS A 38 8.86 -8.13 -19.09
C LYS A 38 8.27 -7.13 -18.10
N LEU A 39 8.70 -7.15 -16.84
CA LEU A 39 8.28 -6.16 -15.83
C LEU A 39 8.67 -4.74 -16.26
N ILE A 40 9.94 -4.55 -16.65
CA ILE A 40 10.45 -3.27 -17.15
C ILE A 40 9.67 -2.81 -18.39
N ASP A 41 9.45 -3.70 -19.35
CA ASP A 41 8.68 -3.40 -20.56
C ASP A 41 7.23 -3.02 -20.22
N TYR A 42 6.62 -3.68 -19.23
CA TYR A 42 5.27 -3.36 -18.78
C TYR A 42 5.21 -2.00 -18.11
N MET A 43 6.10 -1.71 -17.15
CA MET A 43 6.18 -0.42 -16.47
C MET A 43 6.35 0.74 -17.45
N ASN A 44 7.27 0.60 -18.40
CA ASN A 44 7.55 1.64 -19.41
C ASN A 44 6.42 1.79 -20.44
N ARG A 45 5.66 0.73 -20.74
CA ARG A 45 4.44 0.84 -21.58
C ARG A 45 3.29 1.49 -20.83
N TYR A 46 3.17 1.20 -19.55
CA TYR A 46 2.12 1.71 -18.69
C TYR A 46 2.30 3.21 -18.44
N HIS A 47 3.54 3.65 -18.19
CA HIS A 47 3.87 5.05 -18.04
C HIS A 47 5.29 5.33 -18.56
N SER A 48 5.40 5.88 -19.77
CA SER A 48 6.69 6.05 -20.49
C SER A 48 7.74 6.86 -19.73
N ASP A 49 7.28 7.80 -18.89
CA ASP A 49 8.15 8.70 -18.14
C ASP A 49 8.82 8.03 -16.93
N MET A 50 8.39 6.81 -16.59
CA MET A 50 9.02 6.01 -15.53
C MET A 50 10.47 5.68 -15.88
N GLN A 51 10.75 5.40 -17.16
CA GLN A 51 12.09 5.07 -17.63
C GLN A 51 12.79 3.98 -16.81
N ALA A 52 12.03 2.96 -16.37
CA ALA A 52 12.57 1.83 -15.64
C ALA A 52 13.66 1.13 -16.47
N SER A 53 14.77 0.80 -15.84
CA SER A 53 15.94 0.20 -16.50
C SER A 53 16.46 -1.06 -15.82
N ASP A 54 16.27 -1.22 -14.52
CA ASP A 54 16.81 -2.35 -13.75
C ASP A 54 15.89 -2.68 -12.58
N ILE A 55 15.67 -3.97 -12.30
CA ILE A 55 14.90 -4.44 -11.14
C ILE A 55 15.89 -4.72 -10.00
N LYS A 56 15.63 -4.19 -8.81
CA LYS A 56 16.53 -4.38 -7.66
C LYS A 56 16.20 -5.62 -6.85
N ALA A 57 14.93 -5.85 -6.65
CA ALA A 57 14.44 -7.03 -5.95
C ALA A 57 13.00 -7.31 -6.37
N ILE A 58 12.61 -8.57 -6.18
CA ILE A 58 11.22 -9.00 -6.18
C ILE A 58 10.92 -9.38 -4.74
N ILE A 59 10.05 -8.62 -4.08
CA ILE A 59 9.73 -8.78 -2.66
C ILE A 59 8.28 -9.27 -2.56
N PRO A 60 8.06 -10.60 -2.41
CA PRO A 60 6.72 -11.14 -2.22
C PRO A 60 6.14 -10.66 -0.90
N VAL A 61 4.89 -10.22 -0.95
CA VAL A 61 4.15 -9.82 0.25
C VAL A 61 3.28 -10.97 0.74
N ASP A 62 2.61 -11.63 -0.20
CA ASP A 62 1.88 -12.87 -0.04
C ASP A 62 1.87 -13.62 -1.39
N GLU A 63 0.92 -14.54 -1.61
CA GLU A 63 0.81 -15.26 -2.88
C GLU A 63 0.39 -14.36 -4.06
N GLU A 64 -0.41 -13.31 -3.81
CA GLU A 64 -1.07 -12.47 -4.80
C GLU A 64 -0.52 -11.05 -4.89
N HIS A 65 0.43 -10.67 -4.04
CA HIS A 65 0.96 -9.31 -3.95
C HIS A 65 2.49 -9.29 -3.95
N VAL A 66 3.06 -8.43 -4.79
CA VAL A 66 4.51 -8.27 -4.91
C VAL A 66 4.89 -6.80 -4.96
N PHE A 67 5.90 -6.44 -4.17
CA PHE A 67 6.58 -5.16 -4.25
C PHE A 67 7.89 -5.31 -5.06
N VAL A 68 8.10 -4.43 -6.03
CA VAL A 68 9.26 -4.47 -6.93
C VAL A 68 9.92 -3.08 -6.96
N PRO A 69 10.98 -2.86 -6.17
CA PRO A 69 11.85 -1.70 -6.31
C PRO A 69 12.65 -1.78 -7.62
N PHE A 70 12.79 -0.64 -8.30
CA PHE A 70 13.49 -0.56 -9.58
C PHE A 70 14.34 0.70 -9.68
N VAL A 71 15.30 0.69 -10.60
CA VAL A 71 16.11 1.85 -10.96
C VAL A 71 15.70 2.38 -12.32
N ARG A 72 15.72 3.71 -12.43
CA ARG A 72 15.44 4.49 -13.62
C ARG A 72 16.72 4.81 -14.38
N LYS A 73 16.60 5.21 -15.65
CA LYS A 73 17.75 5.53 -16.52
C LYS A 73 18.68 6.64 -16.01
N GLY A 74 18.28 7.45 -15.02
CA GLY A 74 19.11 8.46 -14.35
C GLY A 74 19.77 7.98 -13.05
N GLY A 75 19.56 6.73 -12.64
CA GLY A 75 20.06 6.17 -11.40
C GLY A 75 19.12 6.38 -10.21
N GLU A 76 18.03 7.14 -10.38
CA GLU A 76 17.01 7.30 -9.35
C GLU A 76 16.24 6.01 -9.13
N TYR A 77 15.77 5.81 -7.91
CA TYR A 77 14.98 4.64 -7.54
C TYR A 77 13.49 4.95 -7.63
N GLY A 78 12.73 3.94 -8.02
CA GLY A 78 11.28 3.95 -8.09
C GLY A 78 10.69 2.70 -7.45
N ALA A 79 9.37 2.74 -7.25
CA ALA A 79 8.62 1.72 -6.56
C ALA A 79 7.45 1.24 -7.43
N SER A 80 7.27 -0.07 -7.55
CA SER A 80 6.13 -0.65 -8.26
C SER A 80 5.46 -1.75 -7.44
N PHE A 81 4.13 -1.82 -7.53
CA PHE A 81 3.29 -2.69 -6.73
C PHE A 81 2.40 -3.49 -7.66
N TRP A 82 2.45 -4.81 -7.50
CA TRP A 82 1.85 -5.75 -8.42
C TRP A 82 0.87 -6.64 -7.67
N THR A 83 -0.29 -6.85 -8.28
CA THR A 83 -1.31 -7.74 -7.73
C THR A 83 -1.73 -8.74 -8.77
N TRP A 84 -1.81 -10.00 -8.36
CA TRP A 84 -2.42 -11.05 -9.16
C TRP A 84 -3.92 -10.85 -9.20
N ARG A 85 -4.46 -10.61 -10.39
CA ARG A 85 -5.90 -10.46 -10.58
C ARG A 85 -6.36 -11.36 -11.70
N LYS A 86 -7.33 -12.23 -11.37
CA LYS A 86 -7.87 -13.25 -12.27
C LYS A 86 -6.79 -14.26 -12.68
N ARG A 87 -5.95 -13.90 -13.67
CA ARG A 87 -4.99 -14.79 -14.33
C ARG A 87 -3.72 -14.09 -14.82
N ASP A 88 -3.49 -12.86 -14.40
CA ASP A 88 -2.28 -12.12 -14.77
C ASP A 88 -1.84 -11.21 -13.61
N TRP A 89 -0.56 -10.87 -13.63
CA TRP A 89 0.01 -9.86 -12.75
C TRP A 89 -0.28 -8.48 -13.32
N GLU A 90 -1.08 -7.71 -12.60
CA GLU A 90 -1.41 -6.33 -12.95
C GLU A 90 -0.54 -5.36 -12.15
N LEU A 91 -0.03 -4.32 -12.80
CA LEU A 91 0.65 -3.22 -12.13
C LEU A 91 -0.41 -2.32 -11.48
N ASP A 92 -0.58 -2.47 -10.17
CA ASP A 92 -1.59 -1.74 -9.42
C ASP A 92 -1.17 -0.28 -9.24
N TYR A 93 0.12 -0.04 -8.97
CA TYR A 93 0.67 1.29 -8.73
C TYR A 93 2.15 1.35 -9.07
N ILE A 94 2.58 2.49 -9.59
CA ILE A 94 3.98 2.80 -9.87
C ILE A 94 4.32 4.23 -9.47
N SER A 95 5.52 4.42 -8.93
CA SER A 95 6.06 5.71 -8.53
C SER A 95 7.50 5.84 -9.02
N SER A 96 7.80 7.00 -9.58
CA SER A 96 9.16 7.41 -9.95
C SER A 96 9.96 7.97 -8.76
N ALA A 97 9.30 8.17 -7.61
CA ALA A 97 9.92 8.44 -6.33
C ALA A 97 9.92 7.22 -5.41
N GLY A 98 10.97 7.14 -4.61
CA GLY A 98 11.27 6.09 -3.64
C GLY A 98 10.65 6.22 -2.25
N GLU A 99 9.90 7.30 -2.03
CA GLU A 99 9.32 7.66 -0.74
C GLU A 99 8.43 6.54 -0.15
N PRO A 100 8.35 6.43 1.19
CA PRO A 100 7.49 5.47 1.86
C PRO A 100 6.03 5.56 1.44
N LYS A 101 5.43 4.39 1.21
CA LYS A 101 4.00 4.24 0.93
C LYS A 101 3.41 3.18 1.84
N ILE A 102 2.15 3.38 2.22
CA ILE A 102 1.38 2.39 2.94
C ILE A 102 0.50 1.62 1.94
N TRP A 103 0.71 0.32 1.85
CA TRP A 103 -0.09 -0.59 1.05
C TRP A 103 -1.08 -1.31 1.96
N ARG A 104 -2.37 -1.03 1.77
CA ARG A 104 -3.47 -1.66 2.52
C ARG A 104 -4.05 -2.82 1.70
N ILE A 105 -3.38 -3.97 1.76
CA ILE A 105 -3.76 -5.16 0.97
C ILE A 105 -5.23 -5.51 1.19
N ASP A 106 -5.64 -5.64 2.46
CA ASP A 106 -7.03 -5.65 2.89
C ASP A 106 -7.30 -4.38 3.72
N PRO A 107 -8.00 -3.36 3.16
CA PRO A 107 -8.31 -2.11 3.86
C PRO A 107 -9.05 -2.28 5.19
N ASP A 108 -9.73 -3.40 5.40
CA ASP A 108 -10.50 -3.68 6.62
C ASP A 108 -9.70 -4.40 7.71
N ASP A 109 -8.49 -4.87 7.39
CA ASP A 109 -7.56 -5.56 8.30
C ASP A 109 -6.19 -4.87 8.34
N PRO A 110 -5.90 -4.07 9.40
CA PRO A 110 -4.61 -3.42 9.58
C PRO A 110 -3.41 -4.37 9.66
N SER A 111 -3.62 -5.67 9.94
CA SER A 111 -2.53 -6.65 9.94
C SER A 111 -2.00 -6.96 8.53
N SER A 112 -2.82 -6.70 7.51
CA SER A 112 -2.45 -6.84 6.11
C SER A 112 -1.64 -5.65 5.58
N PHE A 113 -1.56 -4.55 6.34
CA PHE A 113 -0.92 -3.32 5.86
C PHE A 113 0.60 -3.49 5.80
N ARG A 114 1.22 -2.86 4.81
CA ARG A 114 2.67 -2.87 4.60
C ARG A 114 3.20 -1.48 4.34
N ILE A 115 4.37 -1.16 4.89
CA ILE A 115 5.12 0.05 4.55
C ILE A 115 6.24 -0.37 3.61
N ALA A 116 6.32 0.26 2.43
CA ALA A 116 7.34 -0.02 1.43
C ALA A 116 8.08 1.25 1.02
N TRP A 117 9.38 1.16 0.77
CA TRP A 117 10.26 2.25 0.36
C TRP A 117 11.32 1.77 -0.63
N SER A 118 11.85 2.69 -1.43
CA SER A 118 12.92 2.37 -2.40
C SER A 118 13.76 3.60 -2.72
N PHE A 119 14.77 3.88 -1.90
CA PHE A 119 15.67 5.00 -2.10
C PHE A 119 16.96 4.58 -2.79
N SER A 120 17.61 5.55 -3.46
CA SER A 120 18.98 5.34 -3.93
C SER A 120 19.94 5.26 -2.73
N PRO A 121 20.87 4.29 -2.69
CA PRO A 121 21.93 4.26 -1.68
C PRO A 121 22.78 5.53 -1.66
N ASP A 122 22.88 6.22 -2.80
CA ASP A 122 23.63 7.47 -2.94
C ASP A 122 22.85 8.71 -2.48
N SER A 123 21.60 8.55 -2.00
CA SER A 123 20.76 9.66 -1.55
C SER A 123 21.25 10.32 -0.25
N GLY A 124 22.12 9.64 0.50
CA GLY A 124 22.55 10.07 1.83
C GLY A 124 21.50 9.85 2.92
N LEU A 125 20.37 9.21 2.62
CA LEU A 125 19.37 8.80 3.60
C LEU A 125 19.88 7.60 4.40
N GLU A 126 20.03 7.75 5.71
CA GLU A 126 20.54 6.70 6.60
C GLU A 126 19.40 6.01 7.36
N LYS A 127 18.38 6.77 7.76
CA LYS A 127 17.26 6.26 8.57
C LYS A 127 15.95 6.93 8.22
N ILE A 128 14.87 6.18 8.40
CA ILE A 128 13.50 6.68 8.30
C ILE A 128 12.80 6.46 9.64
N ARG A 129 12.17 7.52 10.15
CA ARG A 129 11.18 7.43 11.20
C ARG A 129 9.80 7.48 10.59
N TYR A 130 9.02 6.45 10.85
CA TYR A 130 7.63 6.34 10.47
C TYR A 130 6.75 6.73 11.66
N TYR A 131 5.60 7.30 11.34
CA TYR A 131 4.61 7.72 12.32
C TYR A 131 3.22 7.22 11.94
N LEU A 132 2.51 6.64 12.91
CA LEU A 132 1.06 6.51 12.88
C LEU A 132 0.49 7.62 13.75
N MET A 133 -0.35 8.46 13.15
CA MET A 133 -0.86 9.66 13.80
C MET A 133 -2.38 9.74 13.68
N ARG A 134 -3.03 10.24 14.72
CA ARG A 134 -4.42 10.70 14.69
C ARG A 134 -4.47 12.01 15.46
N ASP A 135 -4.96 13.06 14.84
CA ASP A 135 -5.08 14.35 15.50
C ASP A 135 -6.12 14.33 16.62
N ARG A 136 -5.96 15.28 17.54
CA ARG A 136 -7.00 15.55 18.54
C ARG A 136 -8.20 16.19 17.84
N ASP A 137 -9.39 15.81 18.24
CA ASP A 137 -10.61 16.43 17.74
C ASP A 137 -11.66 16.53 18.84
N PHE A 138 -12.56 17.50 18.72
CA PHE A 138 -13.67 17.70 19.63
C PHE A 138 -14.90 18.12 18.84
N PHE A 139 -15.99 17.37 18.97
CA PHE A 139 -17.24 17.70 18.31
C PHE A 139 -18.44 17.49 19.24
N VAL A 140 -19.48 18.28 18.99
CA VAL A 140 -20.77 18.20 19.69
C VAL A 140 -21.84 17.81 18.68
N SER A 141 -22.52 16.71 18.93
CA SER A 141 -23.63 16.25 18.08
C SER A 141 -24.81 15.81 18.94
N GLY A 142 -26.00 16.31 18.63
CA GLY A 142 -27.22 15.99 19.41
C GLY A 142 -27.11 16.36 20.90
N GLY A 143 -26.30 17.35 21.26
CA GLY A 143 -26.03 17.72 22.66
C GLY A 143 -25.05 16.80 23.40
N LYS A 144 -24.45 15.81 22.72
CA LYS A 144 -23.39 14.96 23.26
C LYS A 144 -22.02 15.45 22.80
N GLU A 145 -21.17 15.75 23.76
CA GLU A 145 -19.76 16.10 23.53
C GLU A 145 -18.93 14.83 23.33
N THR A 146 -18.07 14.83 22.30
CA THR A 146 -17.14 13.73 22.03
C THR A 146 -15.74 14.32 21.84
N TYR A 147 -14.78 13.79 22.59
CA TYR A 147 -13.37 14.14 22.48
C TYR A 147 -12.57 12.95 21.94
N LEU A 148 -11.78 13.20 20.91
CA LEU A 148 -10.84 12.25 20.33
C LEU A 148 -9.41 12.68 20.74
N PRO A 149 -8.70 11.90 21.57
CA PRO A 149 -7.33 12.23 21.94
C PRO A 149 -6.36 12.00 20.78
N LYS A 150 -5.26 12.77 20.76
CA LYS A 150 -4.17 12.55 19.82
C LYS A 150 -3.55 11.16 20.03
N VAL A 151 -3.22 10.50 18.93
CA VAL A 151 -2.39 9.30 18.90
C VAL A 151 -1.16 9.64 18.07
N GLN A 152 0.03 9.32 18.56
CA GLN A 152 1.27 9.46 17.82
C GLN A 152 2.19 8.33 18.27
N MET A 153 2.49 7.43 17.34
CA MET A 153 3.40 6.32 17.57
C MET A 153 4.52 6.37 16.55
N GLU A 154 5.74 6.15 17.01
CA GLU A 154 6.96 6.22 16.19
C GLU A 154 7.51 4.81 15.97
N HIS A 155 8.07 4.58 14.79
CA HIS A 155 8.90 3.41 14.49
C HIS A 155 10.09 3.85 13.64
N GLU A 156 11.29 3.37 13.94
CA GLU A 156 12.50 3.74 13.22
C GLU A 156 13.06 2.54 12.46
N THR A 157 13.60 2.79 11.26
CA THR A 157 14.31 1.79 10.46
C THR A 157 15.57 2.41 9.89
N MET A 158 16.69 1.72 10.07
CA MET A 158 17.96 2.02 9.41
C MET A 158 17.93 1.44 7.99
N LEU A 159 18.43 2.17 7.01
CA LEU A 159 18.56 1.68 5.65
C LEU A 159 19.82 0.81 5.53
N ASP A 160 19.70 -0.28 4.79
CA ASP A 160 20.82 -1.15 4.45
C ASP A 160 21.48 -0.70 3.13
N GLU A 161 22.48 -1.45 2.67
CA GLU A 161 23.21 -1.19 1.43
C GLU A 161 22.29 -1.13 0.19
N GLY A 162 21.12 -1.77 0.23
CA GLY A 162 20.13 -1.72 -0.84
C GLY A 162 19.25 -0.47 -0.79
N SER A 163 19.01 0.08 0.40
CA SER A 163 18.17 1.28 0.63
C SER A 163 16.72 1.14 0.13
N TYR A 164 16.26 -0.10 -0.05
CA TYR A 164 14.87 -0.44 -0.36
C TYR A 164 14.37 -1.51 0.59
N GLY A 165 13.05 -1.56 0.80
CA GLY A 165 12.50 -2.56 1.69
C GLY A 165 11.00 -2.47 1.83
N MET A 166 10.49 -3.43 2.57
CA MET A 166 9.11 -3.45 2.99
C MET A 166 9.02 -4.07 4.38
N MET A 167 8.12 -3.56 5.20
CA MET A 167 7.85 -4.09 6.53
C MET A 167 6.34 -4.18 6.79
N GLU A 168 5.96 -5.08 7.69
CA GLU A 168 4.64 -5.03 8.30
C GLU A 168 4.52 -3.82 9.22
N LEU A 169 3.29 -3.44 9.54
CA LEU A 169 3.08 -2.50 10.64
C LEU A 169 3.61 -3.09 11.96
N PRO A 170 4.25 -2.27 12.82
CA PRO A 170 4.59 -2.68 14.18
C PRO A 170 3.37 -3.23 14.93
N GLU A 171 3.55 -4.24 15.78
CA GLU A 171 2.45 -4.89 16.50
C GLU A 171 1.57 -3.90 17.28
N GLU A 172 2.19 -2.90 17.91
CA GLU A 172 1.48 -1.85 18.64
C GLU A 172 0.58 -1.02 17.72
N TRP A 173 1.05 -0.73 16.50
CA TRP A 173 0.28 -0.01 15.50
C TRP A 173 -0.88 -0.84 14.99
N LYS A 174 -0.67 -2.15 14.74
CA LYS A 174 -1.74 -3.09 14.36
C LYS A 174 -2.83 -3.15 15.43
N SER A 175 -2.45 -3.22 16.70
CA SER A 175 -3.38 -3.22 17.84
C SER A 175 -4.21 -1.93 17.92
N VAL A 176 -3.55 -0.77 17.84
CA VAL A 176 -4.24 0.53 17.90
C VAL A 176 -5.13 0.76 16.67
N ALA A 177 -4.63 0.48 15.47
CA ALA A 177 -5.41 0.59 14.24
C ALA A 177 -6.64 -0.35 14.27
N GLY A 178 -6.46 -1.60 14.71
CA GLY A 178 -7.55 -2.57 14.86
C GLY A 178 -8.60 -2.15 15.90
N SER A 179 -8.15 -1.69 17.07
CA SER A 179 -9.04 -1.14 18.11
C SER A 179 -9.87 0.03 17.61
N LEU A 180 -9.26 0.94 16.85
CA LEU A 180 -9.95 2.08 16.27
C LEU A 180 -10.91 1.62 15.16
N ALA A 181 -10.52 0.67 14.30
CA ALA A 181 -11.36 0.09 13.26
C ALA A 181 -12.62 -0.58 13.84
N ASP A 182 -12.48 -1.37 14.90
CA ASP A 182 -13.60 -1.99 15.60
C ASP A 182 -14.54 -0.96 16.24
N SER A 183 -13.98 0.12 16.79
CA SER A 183 -14.76 1.21 17.38
C SER A 183 -15.56 1.96 16.32
N ALA A 184 -14.96 2.18 15.14
CA ALA A 184 -15.62 2.77 13.99
C ALA A 184 -16.77 1.90 13.49
N LYS A 185 -16.53 0.59 13.28
CA LYS A 185 -17.56 -0.37 12.82
C LYS A 185 -18.77 -0.43 13.77
N LYS A 186 -18.55 -0.33 15.09
CA LYS A 186 -19.63 -0.33 16.10
C LYS A 186 -20.46 0.96 16.12
N SER A 187 -19.96 2.05 15.58
CA SER A 187 -20.58 3.37 15.68
C SER A 187 -21.30 3.82 14.40
N GLN A 188 -21.23 3.06 13.31
CA GLN A 188 -21.87 3.40 12.03
C GLN A 188 -22.64 2.22 11.40
N PRO A 189 -23.68 2.48 10.58
CA PRO A 189 -24.33 1.46 9.77
C PRO A 189 -23.39 0.87 8.71
N ASP A 190 -23.49 -0.45 8.44
CA ASP A 190 -22.64 -1.21 7.50
C ASP A 190 -22.52 -0.65 6.06
N TRP A 191 -23.41 0.26 5.64
CA TRP A 191 -23.42 0.85 4.29
C TRP A 191 -22.73 2.22 4.22
N PHE A 192 -22.18 2.72 5.32
CA PHE A 192 -21.43 3.97 5.41
C PHE A 192 -19.92 3.66 5.52
N SER A 193 -19.20 3.73 4.39
CA SER A 193 -17.74 3.66 4.37
C SER A 193 -17.17 5.08 4.21
N PHE A 194 -17.01 5.80 5.31
CA PHE A 194 -16.15 6.98 5.38
C PHE A 194 -14.91 6.66 6.25
N PRO A 195 -13.80 7.42 6.15
CA PRO A 195 -12.54 7.13 6.82
C PRO A 195 -12.63 7.54 8.29
N VAL A 196 -13.35 6.76 9.09
CA VAL A 196 -13.71 7.09 10.49
C VAL A 196 -12.52 7.03 11.45
N LEU A 197 -11.33 6.66 10.99
CA LEU A 197 -10.21 6.49 11.90
C LEU A 197 -9.42 7.78 12.15
N GLY A 198 -9.47 8.76 11.23
CA GLY A 198 -8.60 9.94 11.31
C GLY A 198 -7.10 9.59 11.42
N ILE A 199 -6.76 8.31 11.22
CA ILE A 199 -5.39 7.80 11.26
C ILE A 199 -4.78 8.12 9.92
N HIS A 200 -3.62 8.76 9.96
CA HIS A 200 -2.77 8.95 8.82
C HIS A 200 -1.36 8.49 9.16
N PHE A 201 -0.62 8.18 8.11
CA PHE A 201 0.74 7.71 8.20
C PHE A 201 1.66 8.79 7.67
N GLY A 202 2.76 9.01 8.38
CA GLY A 202 3.77 9.95 7.93
C GLY A 202 5.18 9.46 8.20
N TRP A 203 6.16 10.19 7.69
CA TRP A 203 7.56 9.81 7.82
C TRP A 203 8.50 11.02 7.84
N ILE A 204 9.67 10.84 8.45
CA ILE A 204 10.79 11.76 8.44
C ILE A 204 12.04 10.97 8.10
N GLY A 205 12.73 11.34 7.02
CA GLY A 205 14.03 10.79 6.69
C GLY A 205 15.15 11.59 7.36
N TYR A 206 16.26 10.94 7.69
CA TYR A 206 17.45 11.60 8.22
C TYR A 206 18.73 11.10 7.54
N ASP A 207 19.66 12.01 7.33
CA ASP A 207 21.01 11.71 6.85
C ASP A 207 21.94 11.22 7.97
N GLU A 208 23.17 10.86 7.58
CA GLU A 208 24.25 10.41 8.49
C GLU A 208 24.60 11.41 9.61
N ASN A 209 24.28 12.70 9.41
CA ASN A 209 24.52 13.76 10.38
C ASN A 209 23.30 14.01 11.28
N GLY A 210 22.23 13.23 11.10
CA GLY A 210 20.97 13.38 11.81
C GLY A 210 20.15 14.59 11.36
N LYS A 211 20.41 15.16 10.18
CA LYS A 211 19.62 16.23 9.61
C LYS A 211 18.48 15.67 8.78
N THR A 212 17.33 16.34 8.78
CA THR A 212 16.17 15.95 7.95
C THR A 212 16.55 15.85 6.47
N PHE A 213 16.29 14.68 5.90
CA PHE A 213 16.40 14.39 4.48
C PHE A 213 15.14 14.86 3.74
N ILE A 214 15.31 15.48 2.58
CA ILE A 214 14.20 15.93 1.72
C ILE A 214 14.34 15.18 0.38
N PRO A 215 13.41 14.28 0.04
CA PRO A 215 13.46 13.57 -1.23
C PRO A 215 13.12 14.49 -2.41
N ASP A 216 13.55 14.07 -3.59
CA ASP A 216 13.04 14.65 -4.83
C ASP A 216 11.57 14.28 -5.05
N VAL A 217 10.79 15.23 -5.59
CA VAL A 217 9.39 15.00 -5.93
C VAL A 217 9.32 14.13 -7.19
N GLY A 218 8.59 13.02 -7.11
CA GLY A 218 8.38 12.13 -8.24
C GLY A 218 6.93 12.09 -8.72
N ASP A 219 6.78 11.71 -9.99
CA ASP A 219 5.50 11.36 -10.59
C ASP A 219 5.08 9.95 -10.17
N SER A 220 3.79 9.73 -10.06
CA SER A 220 3.23 8.45 -9.66
C SER A 220 1.87 8.22 -10.31
N PHE A 221 1.52 6.95 -10.51
CA PHE A 221 0.33 6.55 -11.22
C PHE A 221 -0.21 5.24 -10.66
N GLY A 222 -1.50 5.19 -10.38
CA GLY A 222 -2.20 4.03 -9.85
C GLY A 222 -3.44 3.71 -10.66
N THR A 223 -3.82 2.44 -10.70
CA THR A 223 -5.18 2.06 -11.12
C THR A 223 -6.18 2.51 -10.06
N GLY A 224 -7.40 2.88 -10.43
CA GLY A 224 -8.44 3.38 -9.51
C GLY A 224 -8.91 2.41 -8.41
N GLY A 225 -8.21 1.29 -8.20
CA GLY A 225 -8.41 0.34 -7.12
C GLY A 225 -7.11 -0.06 -6.41
N SER A 226 -6.02 0.70 -6.57
CA SER A 226 -4.80 0.49 -5.79
C SER A 226 -5.02 1.03 -4.38
N ASN A 227 -5.04 0.16 -3.37
CA ASN A 227 -5.15 0.55 -1.96
C ASN A 227 -3.79 1.01 -1.40
N ILE A 228 -3.13 1.90 -2.12
CA ILE A 228 -1.80 2.42 -1.80
C ILE A 228 -1.94 3.90 -1.51
N ASP A 229 -1.63 4.30 -0.28
CA ASP A 229 -1.65 5.70 0.13
C ASP A 229 -0.23 6.24 0.29
N TYR A 230 -0.07 7.52 -0.01
CA TYR A 230 1.15 8.25 0.30
C TYR A 230 1.27 8.40 1.82
N MET A 231 2.47 8.14 2.35
CA MET A 231 2.80 8.57 3.70
C MET A 231 3.24 10.02 3.62
N GLN A 232 2.59 10.89 4.40
CA GLN A 232 2.90 12.30 4.41
C GLN A 232 4.33 12.52 4.91
N MET A 233 5.14 13.27 4.17
CA MET A 233 6.42 13.74 4.71
C MET A 233 6.16 14.75 5.80
N LEU A 234 6.74 14.54 6.98
CA LEU A 234 6.55 15.38 8.15
C LEU A 234 7.80 16.23 8.41
N GLY A 235 7.60 17.42 8.96
CA GLY A 235 8.64 18.19 9.62
C GLY A 235 8.70 17.86 11.10
N GLU A 236 9.83 18.18 11.75
CA GLU A 236 9.98 17.99 13.20
C GLU A 236 8.97 18.79 14.04
N ASN A 237 8.36 19.83 13.47
CA ASN A 237 7.32 20.62 14.11
C ASN A 237 5.91 20.01 13.98
N ASP A 238 5.71 19.02 13.10
CA ASP A 238 4.43 18.31 12.96
C ASP A 238 4.27 17.23 14.05
N ILE A 239 5.40 16.82 14.65
CA ILE A 239 5.47 15.81 15.71
C ILE A 239 5.36 16.49 17.08
N GLU A 240 4.44 16.01 17.92
CA GLU A 240 4.40 16.46 19.32
C GLU A 240 5.64 15.95 20.06
N GLN A 241 6.43 16.89 20.60
CA GLN A 241 7.62 16.59 21.38
C GLN A 241 7.28 16.59 22.88
N PRO A 242 7.52 15.49 23.61
CA PRO A 242 7.33 15.46 25.05
C PRO A 242 8.21 16.52 25.74
N GLY A 243 7.60 17.51 26.40
CA GLY A 243 8.32 18.49 27.22
C GLY A 243 8.68 19.82 26.55
N ARG A 244 8.24 20.07 25.30
CA ARG A 244 8.30 21.41 24.72
C ARG A 244 7.25 22.28 25.41
N LYS A 245 7.68 23.11 26.38
CA LYS A 245 6.84 24.21 26.86
C LYS A 245 6.70 25.20 25.71
N GLU A 246 5.46 25.50 25.34
CA GLU A 246 5.12 26.64 24.48
C GLU A 246 5.69 27.95 25.05
#